data_AF-A0AA85AXR4-F1
#
_entry.id   AF-A0AA85AXR4-F1
#
_cell.length_a   1.000
_cell.length_b   1.000
_cell.length_c   1.000
_cell.angle_alpha   90.00
_cell.angle_beta   90.00
_cell.angle_gamma   90.00
#
_symmetry.space_group_name_H-M   'P 1'
#
loop_
_entity.id
_entity.type
_entity.pdbx_description
1 polymer ?
#
loop_
_entity_poly.entity_id
_entity_poly.type
_entity_poly.pdbx_seq_one_letter_code
_entity_poly.pdbx_strand_id
1 'polypeptide(L)'
;MDVIRETTAALQSIFPQTDIASFLSANANQKRKQLYEFTGLVTGIRLYNKDCNKGGAGIDDLPHLLSEGVPITLETINEEIKKSDELAAIYTSLFLKLSTIDPTTDVKALIKSAKEMDITPEHLRASVVNARQYGKFLRIIECELNQMLKDIEKIIDSFKSCMKKLHILISDRPAVPSNEVYPGFLQLANYWTSFQDEMVFLSVLTSTLNTLQTYFVGRQLKWTKEQMYNFISDKEVIFDEDRKHHDPLSEEYCGGHQCVFPHSSSEEINLNIECEGFCIWSLVRYQGLLVPADIHMGVLLLPPDNKMYAFSTPEAAKEFVMETEKMVNFMKIQVLRSTVVSKQYCTQ
;
A
#
# COMPACT_ATOMS: atom_id res chain seq x y z
N MET A 1 -31.39 -17.92 20.96
CA MET A 1 -32.61 -17.16 21.32
C MET A 1 -32.30 -15.88 22.10
N ASP A 2 -31.15 -15.81 22.78
CA ASP A 2 -30.81 -14.70 23.67
C ASP A 2 -30.63 -13.34 22.97
N VAL A 3 -30.06 -13.31 21.75
CA VAL A 3 -29.91 -12.09 20.94
C VAL A 3 -31.25 -11.37 20.74
N ILE A 4 -32.29 -12.12 20.36
CA ILE A 4 -33.64 -11.58 20.11
C ILE A 4 -34.25 -11.08 21.41
N ARG A 5 -34.11 -11.84 22.51
CA ARG A 5 -34.60 -11.46 23.84
C ARG A 5 -33.96 -10.15 24.32
N GLU A 6 -32.64 -10.05 24.27
CA GLU A 6 -31.89 -8.86 24.69
C GLU A 6 -32.24 -7.63 23.85
N THR A 7 -32.31 -7.80 22.53
CA THR A 7 -32.68 -6.72 21.60
C THR A 7 -34.11 -6.24 21.86
N THR A 8 -35.04 -7.17 22.11
CA THR A 8 -36.43 -6.84 22.44
C THR A 8 -36.52 -6.08 23.76
N ALA A 9 -35.80 -6.52 24.79
CA ALA A 9 -35.77 -5.86 26.09
C ALA A 9 -35.19 -4.43 26.00
N ALA A 10 -34.10 -4.25 25.24
CA ALA A 10 -33.51 -2.93 25.00
C ALA A 10 -34.42 -2.00 24.18
N LEU A 11 -35.17 -2.54 23.22
CA LEU A 11 -36.15 -1.75 22.46
C LEU A 11 -37.34 -1.34 23.34
N GLN A 12 -37.87 -2.26 24.14
CA GLN A 12 -38.99 -1.99 25.04
C GLN A 12 -38.67 -0.95 26.12
N SER A 13 -37.40 -0.81 26.52
CA SER A 13 -36.98 0.21 27.49
C SER A 13 -36.96 1.64 26.92
N ILE A 14 -36.87 1.80 25.60
CA ILE A 14 -36.84 3.09 24.92
C ILE A 14 -38.10 3.38 24.10
N PHE A 15 -38.88 2.34 23.78
CA PHE A 15 -40.08 2.42 22.95
C PHE A 15 -41.19 1.52 23.55
N PRO A 16 -41.91 2.01 24.58
CA PRO A 16 -42.99 1.26 25.21
C PRO A 16 -44.19 1.09 24.27
N GLN A 17 -45.06 0.11 24.55
CA GLN A 17 -46.21 -0.21 23.70
C GLN A 17 -47.19 0.97 23.51
N THR A 18 -47.21 1.90 24.47
CA THR A 18 -48.02 3.12 24.41
C THR A 18 -47.68 4.01 23.22
N ASP A 19 -46.44 3.93 22.73
CA ASP A 19 -45.92 4.84 21.71
C ASP A 19 -46.09 4.28 20.28
N ILE A 20 -46.58 3.05 20.15
CA ILE A 20 -46.82 2.37 18.87
C ILE A 20 -47.80 3.16 18.00
N ALA A 21 -48.91 3.64 18.58
CA ALA A 21 -49.92 4.38 17.82
C ALA A 21 -49.36 5.69 17.24
N SER A 22 -48.50 6.38 18.00
CA SER A 22 -47.81 7.59 17.55
C SER A 22 -46.84 7.28 16.40
N PHE A 23 -46.02 6.24 16.54
CA PHE A 23 -45.12 5.79 15.49
C PHE A 23 -45.87 5.41 14.20
N LEU A 24 -46.97 4.66 14.30
CA LEU A 24 -47.76 4.25 13.14
C LEU A 24 -48.38 5.44 12.40
N SER A 25 -48.73 6.49 13.13
CA SER A 25 -49.31 7.73 12.59
C SER A 25 -48.26 8.67 11.97
N ALA A 26 -46.97 8.46 12.25
CA ALA A 26 -45.88 9.27 11.72
C ALA A 26 -45.68 9.07 10.20
N ASN A 27 -45.18 10.11 9.53
CA ASN A 27 -44.85 10.03 8.10
C ASN A 27 -43.56 9.22 7.85
N ALA A 28 -43.31 8.88 6.58
CA ALA A 28 -42.17 8.03 6.20
C ALA A 28 -40.81 8.58 6.66
N ASN A 29 -40.61 9.90 6.60
CA ASN A 29 -39.35 10.54 7.01
C ASN A 29 -39.17 10.51 8.54
N GLN A 30 -40.24 10.74 9.29
CA GLN A 30 -40.24 10.64 10.75
C GLN A 30 -39.97 9.21 11.21
N LYS A 31 -40.65 8.23 10.61
CA LYS A 31 -40.43 6.80 10.88
C LYS A 31 -38.98 6.41 10.64
N ARG A 32 -38.39 6.85 9.52
CA ARG A 32 -36.98 6.58 9.21
C ARG A 32 -36.04 7.15 10.28
N LYS A 33 -36.24 8.40 10.69
CA LYS A 33 -35.43 9.03 11.75
C LYS A 33 -35.55 8.28 13.08
N GLN A 34 -36.78 7.94 13.48
CA GLN A 34 -37.03 7.17 14.71
C GLN A 34 -36.38 5.79 14.66
N LEU A 35 -36.45 5.09 13.52
CA LEU A 35 -35.81 3.79 13.37
C LEU A 35 -34.28 3.89 13.50
N TYR A 36 -33.65 4.90 12.90
CA TYR A 36 -32.21 5.13 13.09
C TYR A 36 -31.85 5.38 14.55
N GLU A 37 -32.64 6.21 15.24
CA GLU A 37 -32.44 6.49 16.66
C GLU A 37 -32.63 5.23 17.53
N PHE A 38 -33.69 4.46 17.29
CA PHE A 38 -33.92 3.19 17.99
C PHE A 38 -32.79 2.20 17.75
N THR A 39 -32.30 2.06 16.51
CA THR A 39 -31.16 1.19 16.21
C THR A 39 -29.91 1.64 16.96
N GLY A 40 -29.62 2.95 16.99
CA GLY A 40 -28.49 3.49 17.75
C GLY A 40 -28.61 3.23 19.26
N LEU A 41 -29.76 3.56 19.84
CA LEU A 41 -30.00 3.36 21.27
C LEU A 41 -29.94 1.89 21.68
N VAL A 42 -30.61 1.01 20.94
CA VAL A 42 -30.58 -0.43 21.20
C VAL A 42 -29.15 -0.97 21.10
N THR A 43 -28.38 -0.54 20.09
CA THR A 43 -26.98 -0.93 19.94
C THR A 43 -26.16 -0.50 21.15
N GLY A 44 -26.24 0.78 21.54
CA GLY A 44 -25.53 1.33 22.68
C GLY A 44 -25.88 0.64 24.01
N ILE A 45 -27.17 0.40 24.26
CA ILE A 45 -27.65 -0.29 25.45
C ILE A 45 -27.10 -1.73 25.49
N ARG A 46 -27.13 -2.44 24.37
CA ARG A 46 -26.61 -3.82 24.31
C ARG A 46 -25.10 -3.87 24.51
N LEU A 47 -24.35 -2.90 23.98
CA LEU A 47 -22.90 -2.78 24.22
C LEU A 47 -22.59 -2.52 25.70
N TYR A 48 -23.32 -1.60 26.33
CA TYR A 48 -23.18 -1.34 27.76
C TYR A 48 -23.53 -2.57 28.61
N ASN A 49 -24.62 -3.28 28.27
CA ASN A 49 -25.00 -4.51 28.96
C ASN A 49 -24.00 -5.64 28.78
N LYS A 50 -23.33 -5.72 27.62
CA LYS A 50 -22.19 -6.63 27.39
C LYS A 50 -21.06 -6.33 28.38
N ASP A 51 -20.67 -5.07 28.48
CA ASP A 51 -19.60 -4.63 29.39
C ASP A 51 -19.94 -4.87 30.87
N CYS A 52 -21.21 -4.72 31.25
CA CYS A 52 -21.71 -5.09 32.58
C CYS A 52 -21.80 -6.61 32.84
N ASN A 53 -21.47 -7.48 31.89
CA ASN A 53 -21.71 -8.93 31.93
C ASN A 53 -23.20 -9.31 32.16
N LYS A 54 -24.13 -8.49 31.65
CA LYS A 54 -25.59 -8.66 31.77
C LYS A 54 -26.28 -9.01 30.44
N GLY A 55 -25.50 -9.19 29.37
CA GLY A 55 -25.99 -9.51 28.03
C GLY A 55 -24.87 -9.47 27.02
N GLY A 56 -25.20 -9.19 25.76
CA GLY A 56 -24.22 -9.08 24.68
C GLY A 56 -24.10 -10.34 23.83
N ALA A 57 -25.11 -11.22 23.88
CA ALA A 57 -25.14 -12.40 23.03
C ALA A 57 -25.02 -12.00 21.55
N GLY A 58 -24.08 -12.65 20.84
CA GLY A 58 -23.83 -12.39 19.41
C GLY A 58 -23.17 -11.05 19.10
N ILE A 59 -22.57 -10.37 20.09
CA ILE A 59 -21.72 -9.19 19.86
C ILE A 59 -20.26 -9.64 19.94
N ASP A 60 -19.60 -9.68 18.79
CA ASP A 60 -18.17 -10.01 18.68
C ASP A 60 -17.29 -9.02 19.44
N ASP A 61 -16.00 -9.30 19.57
CA ASP A 61 -15.02 -8.35 20.10
C ASP A 61 -14.27 -7.66 18.96
N LEU A 62 -14.98 -6.76 18.25
CA LEU A 62 -14.38 -6.03 17.13
C LEU A 62 -13.10 -5.25 17.53
N PRO A 63 -13.03 -4.56 18.69
CA PRO A 63 -11.79 -3.95 19.16
C PRO A 63 -10.61 -4.93 19.18
N HIS A 64 -10.82 -6.12 19.75
CA HIS A 64 -9.78 -7.14 19.82
C HIS A 64 -9.43 -7.69 18.44
N LEU A 65 -10.43 -8.07 17.64
CA LEU A 65 -10.24 -8.60 16.29
C LEU A 65 -9.46 -7.64 15.39
N LEU A 66 -9.73 -6.34 15.48
CA LEU A 66 -8.98 -5.30 14.75
C LEU A 66 -7.55 -5.14 15.29
N SER A 67 -7.38 -5.12 16.62
CA SER A 67 -6.07 -4.99 17.26
C SER A 67 -5.12 -6.14 16.98
N GLU A 68 -5.64 -7.32 16.61
CA GLU A 68 -4.83 -8.47 16.18
C GLU A 68 -4.74 -8.58 14.65
N GLY A 69 -5.87 -8.40 13.95
CA GLY A 69 -5.95 -8.62 12.50
C GLY A 69 -5.11 -7.64 11.70
N VAL A 70 -5.04 -6.37 12.09
CA VAL A 70 -4.24 -5.36 11.38
C VAL A 70 -2.74 -5.65 11.49
N PRO A 71 -2.15 -5.88 12.69
CA PRO A 71 -0.74 -6.27 12.80
C PRO A 71 -0.36 -7.54 12.04
N ILE A 72 -1.18 -8.59 12.07
CA ILE A 72 -0.92 -9.84 11.33
C ILE A 72 -0.88 -9.57 9.82
N THR A 73 -1.80 -8.74 9.33
CA THR A 73 -1.83 -8.35 7.91
C THR A 73 -0.61 -7.52 7.55
N LEU A 74 -0.16 -6.61 8.42
CA LEU A 74 1.08 -5.84 8.24
C LEU A 74 2.32 -6.73 8.19
N GLU A 75 2.43 -7.73 9.06
CA GLU A 75 3.53 -8.70 9.04
C GLU A 75 3.59 -9.42 7.67
N THR A 76 2.43 -9.89 7.20
CA THR A 76 2.30 -10.53 5.87
C THR A 76 2.73 -9.59 4.74
N ILE A 77 2.31 -8.32 4.77
CA ILE A 77 2.70 -7.30 3.78
C ILE A 77 4.21 -7.08 3.80
N ASN A 78 4.82 -6.97 4.98
CA ASN A 78 6.26 -6.74 5.12
C ASN A 78 7.10 -7.91 4.60
N GLU A 79 6.66 -9.16 4.83
CA GLU A 79 7.29 -10.33 4.24
C GLU A 79 7.21 -10.33 2.72
N GLU A 80 6.04 -9.99 2.18
CA GLU A 80 5.83 -9.93 0.74
C GLU A 80 6.60 -8.77 0.07
N ILE A 81 6.77 -7.63 0.75
CA ILE A 81 7.65 -6.54 0.30
C ILE A 81 9.09 -7.03 0.22
N LYS A 82 9.61 -7.67 1.28
CA LYS A 82 10.98 -8.22 1.29
C LYS A 82 11.20 -9.20 0.15
N LYS A 83 10.25 -10.10 -0.07
CA LYS A 83 10.30 -11.08 -1.18
C LYS A 83 10.27 -10.39 -2.54
N SER A 84 9.46 -9.34 -2.68
CA SER A 84 9.37 -8.54 -3.88
C SER A 84 10.70 -7.83 -4.20
N ASP A 85 11.32 -7.25 -3.18
CA ASP A 85 12.59 -6.54 -3.31
C ASP A 85 13.74 -7.51 -3.60
N GLU A 86 13.77 -8.69 -2.97
CA GLU A 86 14.74 -9.77 -3.26
C GLU A 86 14.66 -10.19 -4.74
N LEU A 87 13.46 -10.47 -5.24
CA LEU A 87 13.28 -10.87 -6.64
C LEU A 87 13.63 -9.74 -7.60
N ALA A 88 13.28 -8.49 -7.27
CA ALA A 88 13.68 -7.33 -8.08
C ALA A 88 15.21 -7.22 -8.17
N ALA A 89 15.94 -7.40 -7.07
CA ALA A 89 17.39 -7.35 -7.02
C ALA A 89 18.04 -8.48 -7.85
N ILE A 90 17.58 -9.73 -7.66
CA ILE A 90 18.08 -10.91 -8.38
C ILE A 90 17.87 -10.74 -9.88
N TYR A 91 16.64 -10.44 -10.31
CA TYR A 91 16.31 -10.33 -11.73
C TYR A 91 17.02 -9.14 -12.38
N THR A 92 17.22 -8.02 -11.67
CA THR A 92 17.97 -6.87 -12.18
C THR A 92 19.43 -7.25 -12.39
N SER A 93 20.06 -7.87 -11.39
CA SER A 93 21.48 -8.24 -11.44
C SER A 93 21.74 -9.28 -12.53
N LEU A 94 20.85 -10.27 -12.65
CA LEU A 94 20.92 -11.27 -13.70
C LEU A 94 20.71 -10.67 -15.09
N PHE A 95 19.75 -9.75 -15.25
CA PHE A 95 19.55 -9.03 -16.51
C PHE A 95 20.83 -8.32 -16.94
N LEU A 96 21.46 -7.57 -16.03
CA LEU A 96 22.67 -6.79 -16.33
C LEU A 96 23.83 -7.72 -16.71
N LYS A 97 24.00 -8.85 -16.01
CA LYS A 97 25.01 -9.87 -16.34
C LYS A 97 24.83 -10.45 -17.74
N LEU A 98 23.59 -10.75 -18.14
CA LEU A 98 23.28 -11.34 -19.45
C LEU A 98 23.26 -10.32 -20.60
N SER A 99 23.17 -9.02 -20.29
CA SER A 99 23.03 -7.93 -21.27
C SER A 99 24.33 -7.15 -21.50
N THR A 100 25.47 -7.69 -21.05
CA THR A 100 26.78 -7.03 -21.23
C THR A 100 27.18 -6.94 -22.71
N ILE A 101 27.81 -5.83 -23.10
CA ILE A 101 28.10 -5.49 -24.50
C ILE A 101 29.31 -6.28 -25.04
N ASP A 102 30.29 -6.58 -24.17
CA ASP A 102 31.49 -7.37 -24.51
C ASP A 102 31.68 -8.56 -23.54
N PRO A 103 30.86 -9.63 -23.68
CA PRO A 103 30.95 -10.76 -22.78
C PRO A 103 32.22 -11.57 -23.01
N THR A 104 32.87 -11.98 -21.92
CA THR A 104 33.93 -12.98 -21.93
C THR A 104 33.41 -14.31 -22.48
N THR A 105 34.31 -15.22 -22.89
CA THR A 105 33.93 -16.54 -23.41
C THR A 105 33.04 -17.32 -22.44
N ASP A 106 33.31 -17.22 -21.13
CA ASP A 106 32.52 -17.86 -20.08
C ASP A 106 31.11 -17.27 -19.98
N VAL A 107 30.97 -15.94 -20.06
CA VAL A 107 29.67 -15.26 -20.06
C VAL A 107 28.87 -15.58 -21.33
N LYS A 108 29.52 -15.74 -22.48
CA LYS A 108 28.85 -16.17 -23.72
C LYS A 108 28.24 -17.56 -23.60
N ALA A 109 28.96 -18.51 -23.00
CA ALA A 109 28.45 -19.85 -22.72
C ALA A 109 27.25 -19.80 -21.75
N LEU A 110 27.35 -18.95 -20.73
CA LEU A 110 26.30 -18.73 -19.74
C LEU A 110 25.02 -18.13 -20.38
N ILE A 111 25.15 -17.12 -21.25
CA ILE A 111 24.03 -16.54 -22.02
C ILE A 111 23.35 -17.60 -22.88
N LYS A 112 24.11 -18.48 -23.52
CA LYS A 112 23.54 -19.56 -24.34
C LYS A 112 22.73 -20.52 -23.47
N SER A 113 23.28 -20.97 -22.35
CA SER A 113 22.58 -21.86 -21.42
C SER A 113 21.33 -21.21 -20.80
N ALA A 114 21.39 -19.91 -20.47
CA ALA A 114 20.23 -19.16 -19.98
C ALA A 114 19.10 -19.12 -21.02
N LYS A 115 19.42 -18.88 -22.29
CA LYS A 115 18.44 -18.90 -23.40
C LYS A 115 17.79 -20.26 -23.60
N GLU A 116 18.54 -21.35 -23.43
CA GLU A 116 18.00 -22.71 -23.49
C GLU A 116 16.98 -22.99 -22.36
N MET A 117 17.08 -22.27 -21.24
CA MET A 117 16.11 -22.29 -20.13
C MET A 117 15.07 -21.17 -20.19
N ASP A 118 14.96 -20.50 -21.34
CA ASP A 118 14.05 -19.37 -21.59
C ASP A 118 14.30 -18.15 -20.67
N ILE A 119 15.46 -18.08 -20.03
CA ILE A 119 15.96 -16.93 -19.25
C ILE A 119 16.53 -15.92 -20.24
N THR A 120 15.65 -15.07 -20.76
CA THR A 120 15.98 -14.02 -21.72
C THR A 120 15.94 -12.63 -21.06
N PRO A 121 16.65 -11.64 -21.61
CA PRO A 121 16.55 -10.25 -21.16
C PRO A 121 15.10 -9.74 -21.15
N GLU A 122 14.29 -10.12 -22.14
CA GLU A 122 12.89 -9.70 -22.22
C GLU A 122 12.06 -10.22 -21.04
N HIS A 123 12.19 -11.50 -20.70
CA HIS A 123 11.50 -12.10 -19.57
C HIS A 123 12.00 -11.53 -18.23
N LEU A 124 13.31 -11.39 -18.07
CA LEU A 124 13.88 -10.80 -16.85
C LEU A 124 13.42 -9.36 -16.64
N ARG A 125 13.40 -8.55 -17.69
CA ARG A 125 12.88 -7.17 -17.62
C ARG A 125 11.42 -7.15 -17.19
N ALA A 126 10.57 -7.98 -17.78
CA ALA A 126 9.16 -8.08 -17.38
C ALA A 126 9.02 -8.48 -15.90
N SER A 127 9.84 -9.41 -15.44
CA SER A 127 9.88 -9.85 -14.05
C SER A 127 10.35 -8.75 -13.09
N VAL A 128 11.36 -7.95 -13.46
CA VAL A 128 11.81 -6.77 -12.68
C VAL A 128 10.69 -5.75 -12.55
N VAL A 129 10.04 -5.41 -13.67
CA VAL A 129 8.91 -4.46 -13.68
C VAL A 129 7.78 -4.95 -12.79
N ASN A 130 7.38 -6.21 -12.92
CA ASN A 130 6.33 -6.81 -12.11
C ASN A 130 6.66 -6.80 -10.61
N ALA A 131 7.87 -7.25 -10.24
CA ALA A 131 8.30 -7.27 -8.85
C ALA A 131 8.31 -5.86 -8.25
N ARG A 132 8.92 -4.89 -8.94
CA ARG A 132 8.94 -3.50 -8.42
C ARG A 132 7.56 -2.87 -8.32
N GLN A 133 6.69 -3.13 -9.30
CA GLN A 133 5.32 -2.61 -9.28
C GLN A 133 4.49 -3.24 -8.14
N TYR A 134 4.62 -4.55 -7.95
CA TYR A 134 3.99 -5.26 -6.83
C TYR A 134 4.47 -4.66 -5.50
N GLY A 135 5.78 -4.53 -5.29
CA GLY A 135 6.35 -3.90 -4.10
C GLY A 135 5.90 -2.45 -3.87
N LYS A 136 5.64 -1.67 -4.93
CA LYS A 136 5.06 -0.32 -4.83
C LYS A 136 3.61 -0.36 -4.35
N PHE A 137 2.78 -1.26 -4.88
CA PHE A 137 1.39 -1.41 -4.43
C PHE A 137 1.30 -1.90 -2.98
N LEU A 138 2.17 -2.82 -2.58
CA LEU A 138 2.21 -3.30 -1.20
C LEU A 138 2.52 -2.18 -0.20
N ARG A 139 3.45 -1.26 -0.52
CA ARG A 139 3.77 -0.10 0.31
C ARG A 139 2.60 0.89 0.45
N ILE A 140 1.71 0.96 -0.54
CA ILE A 140 0.46 1.73 -0.41
C ILE A 140 -0.45 1.06 0.62
N ILE A 141 -0.66 -0.26 0.50
CA ILE A 141 -1.47 -1.02 1.47
C ILE A 141 -0.86 -0.94 2.89
N GLU A 142 0.46 -1.03 2.99
CA GLU A 142 1.20 -0.87 4.25
C GLU A 142 0.93 0.49 4.91
N CYS A 143 0.92 1.57 4.12
CA CYS A 143 0.61 2.92 4.61
C CYS A 143 -0.82 3.00 5.14
N GLU A 144 -1.80 2.46 4.42
CA GLU A 144 -3.20 2.40 4.85
C GLU A 144 -3.36 1.60 6.16
N LEU A 145 -2.73 0.43 6.27
CA LEU A 145 -2.77 -0.39 7.49
C LEU A 145 -2.10 0.30 8.68
N ASN A 146 -0.98 1.01 8.47
CA ASN A 146 -0.35 1.80 9.51
C ASN A 146 -1.23 2.97 9.98
N GLN A 147 -2.02 3.55 9.06
CA GLN A 147 -2.99 4.57 9.41
C GLN A 147 -4.17 3.98 10.20
N MET A 148 -4.69 2.82 9.78
CA MET A 148 -5.71 2.07 10.51
C MET A 148 -5.29 1.77 11.94
N LEU A 149 -4.04 1.34 12.20
CA LEU A 149 -3.56 1.10 13.56
C LEU A 149 -3.75 2.32 14.48
N LYS A 150 -3.38 3.51 13.99
CA LYS A 150 -3.51 4.76 14.74
C LYS A 150 -4.95 5.13 14.98
N ASP A 151 -5.83 4.87 14.00
CA ASP A 151 -7.23 5.25 14.09
C ASP A 151 -8.02 4.28 14.97
N ILE A 152 -7.75 2.98 14.88
CA ILE A 152 -8.29 1.95 15.79
C ILE A 152 -7.94 2.27 17.25
N GLU A 153 -6.68 2.63 17.54
CA GLU A 153 -6.26 3.00 18.91
C GLU A 153 -7.11 4.16 19.46
N LYS A 154 -7.29 5.23 18.67
CA LYS A 154 -8.13 6.38 19.04
C LYS A 154 -9.59 5.99 19.27
N ILE A 155 -10.16 5.15 18.40
CA ILE A 155 -11.54 4.69 18.52
C ILE A 155 -11.70 3.85 19.80
N ILE A 156 -10.77 2.93 20.08
CA ILE A 156 -10.74 2.11 21.30
C ILE A 156 -10.70 2.97 22.55
N ASP A 157 -9.82 3.96 22.61
CA ASP A 157 -9.70 4.84 23.78
C ASP A 157 -10.97 5.68 23.99
N SER A 158 -11.53 6.20 22.90
CA SER A 158 -12.77 6.98 22.93
C SER A 158 -13.96 6.13 23.37
N PHE A 159 -14.06 4.90 22.87
CA PHE A 159 -15.07 3.92 23.27
C PHE A 159 -14.97 3.58 24.75
N LYS A 160 -13.77 3.24 25.25
CA LYS A 160 -13.51 2.96 26.67
C LYS A 160 -13.84 4.15 27.57
N SER A 161 -13.48 5.36 27.14
CA SER A 161 -13.78 6.60 27.87
C SER A 161 -15.30 6.85 27.96
N CYS A 162 -16.02 6.66 26.86
CA CYS A 162 -17.48 6.76 26.82
C CYS A 162 -18.14 5.72 27.74
N MET A 163 -17.67 4.46 27.68
CA MET A 163 -18.15 3.38 28.54
C MET A 163 -17.97 3.72 30.03
N LYS A 164 -16.79 4.21 30.43
CA LYS A 164 -16.51 4.64 31.80
C LYS A 164 -17.45 5.76 32.26
N LYS A 165 -17.71 6.76 31.41
CA LYS A 165 -18.65 7.85 31.73
C LYS A 165 -20.07 7.33 31.96
N LEU A 166 -20.52 6.37 31.13
CA LEU A 166 -21.83 5.74 31.31
C LEU A 166 -21.91 4.94 32.62
N HIS A 167 -20.87 4.19 32.98
CA HIS A 167 -20.82 3.51 34.28
C HIS A 167 -20.96 4.46 35.45
N ILE A 168 -20.21 5.58 35.44
CA ILE A 168 -20.30 6.60 36.50
C ILE A 168 -21.70 7.21 36.56
N LEU A 169 -22.31 7.49 35.41
CA LEU A 169 -23.65 8.08 35.33
C LEU A 169 -24.74 7.15 35.88
N ILE A 170 -24.59 5.83 35.69
CA ILE A 170 -25.62 4.82 35.99
C ILE A 170 -25.40 4.14 37.36
N SER A 171 -24.14 3.97 37.81
CA SER A 171 -23.76 3.19 39.01
C SER A 171 -24.49 3.63 40.28
N ASP A 172 -24.68 4.93 40.46
CA ASP A 172 -25.11 5.49 41.75
C ASP A 172 -26.59 5.90 41.79
N ARG A 173 -27.36 5.55 40.74
CA ARG A 173 -28.73 6.05 40.56
C ARG A 173 -29.72 4.91 40.28
N PRO A 174 -30.78 4.75 41.10
CA PRO A 174 -31.80 3.72 40.87
C PRO A 174 -32.62 3.99 39.59
N ALA A 175 -32.68 5.23 39.13
CA ALA A 175 -33.23 5.63 37.84
C ALA A 175 -32.46 6.84 37.30
N VAL A 176 -32.09 6.78 36.02
CA VAL A 176 -31.43 7.89 35.32
C VAL A 176 -32.36 8.43 34.23
N PRO A 177 -32.56 9.75 34.13
CA PRO A 177 -33.36 10.33 33.06
C PRO A 177 -32.83 9.97 31.67
N SER A 178 -33.74 9.60 30.75
CA SER A 178 -33.38 9.18 29.39
C SER A 178 -32.54 10.21 28.63
N ASN A 179 -32.83 11.50 28.82
CA ASN A 179 -32.07 12.61 28.21
C ASN A 179 -30.61 12.69 28.66
N GLU A 180 -30.24 12.09 29.80
CA GLU A 180 -28.85 12.04 30.28
C GLU A 180 -28.10 10.81 29.71
N VAL A 181 -28.76 9.65 29.61
CA VAL A 181 -28.11 8.39 29.19
C VAL A 181 -28.12 8.15 27.69
N TYR A 182 -29.16 8.59 26.98
CA TYR A 182 -29.32 8.35 25.54
C TYR A 182 -28.17 8.92 24.71
N PRO A 183 -27.64 10.14 24.96
CA PRO A 183 -26.48 10.64 24.24
C PRO A 183 -25.26 9.71 24.34
N GLY A 184 -25.02 9.12 25.51
CA GLY A 184 -23.91 8.17 25.70
C GLY A 184 -24.12 6.86 24.96
N PHE A 185 -25.33 6.30 24.98
CA PHE A 185 -25.63 5.08 24.22
C PHE A 185 -25.52 5.29 22.71
N LEU A 186 -26.02 6.42 22.19
CA LEU A 186 -25.85 6.78 20.79
C LEU A 186 -24.37 6.94 20.43
N GLN A 187 -23.57 7.52 21.32
CA GLN A 187 -22.14 7.66 21.12
C GLN A 187 -21.42 6.31 21.09
N LEU A 188 -21.77 5.36 21.99
CA LEU A 188 -21.26 3.99 21.94
C LEU A 188 -21.60 3.30 20.61
N ALA A 189 -22.83 3.48 20.13
CA ALA A 189 -23.25 2.91 18.85
C ALA A 189 -22.45 3.48 17.66
N ASN A 190 -22.15 4.78 17.67
CA ASN A 190 -21.34 5.38 16.61
C ASN A 190 -19.90 4.84 16.59
N TYR A 191 -19.27 4.67 17.76
CA TYR A 191 -17.95 4.03 17.84
C TYR A 191 -18.02 2.56 17.39
N TRP A 192 -19.10 1.87 17.71
CA TRP A 192 -19.31 0.50 17.25
C TRP A 192 -19.42 0.41 15.72
N THR A 193 -20.19 1.30 15.10
CA THR A 193 -20.24 1.43 13.64
C THR A 193 -18.86 1.74 13.07
N SER A 194 -18.07 2.60 13.72
CA SER A 194 -16.69 2.89 13.29
C SER A 194 -15.82 1.62 13.29
N PHE A 195 -15.91 0.76 14.32
CA PHE A 195 -15.22 -0.53 14.30
C PHE A 195 -15.69 -1.45 13.17
N GLN A 196 -17.00 -1.44 12.85
CA GLN A 196 -17.52 -2.23 11.73
C GLN A 196 -16.98 -1.72 10.39
N ASP A 197 -16.88 -0.40 10.21
CA ASP A 197 -16.32 0.22 9.02
C ASP A 197 -14.83 -0.15 8.86
N GLU A 198 -14.04 -0.11 9.94
CA GLU A 198 -12.64 -0.56 9.94
C GLU A 198 -12.50 -2.05 9.58
N MET A 199 -13.40 -2.92 10.06
CA MET A 199 -13.40 -4.34 9.71
C MET A 199 -13.68 -4.55 8.22
N VAL A 200 -14.61 -3.79 7.65
CA VAL A 200 -14.91 -3.83 6.20
C VAL A 200 -13.68 -3.34 5.42
N PHE A 201 -13.05 -2.26 5.85
CA PHE A 201 -11.88 -1.72 5.18
C PHE A 201 -10.70 -2.70 5.20
N LEU A 202 -10.41 -3.32 6.36
CA LEU A 202 -9.41 -4.38 6.47
C LEU A 202 -9.70 -5.55 5.51
N SER A 203 -10.97 -5.95 5.39
CA SER A 203 -11.39 -7.00 4.45
C SER A 203 -11.10 -6.63 2.99
N VAL A 204 -11.35 -5.37 2.60
CA VAL A 204 -11.06 -4.86 1.26
C VAL A 204 -9.56 -4.85 0.98
N LEU A 205 -8.74 -4.40 1.93
CA LEU A 205 -7.28 -4.40 1.81
C LEU A 205 -6.73 -5.83 1.66
N THR A 206 -7.20 -6.76 2.49
CA THR A 206 -6.80 -8.17 2.43
C THR A 206 -7.24 -8.84 1.12
N SER A 207 -8.45 -8.53 0.63
CA SER A 207 -8.92 -9.01 -0.68
C SER A 207 -8.08 -8.46 -1.84
N THR A 208 -7.70 -7.18 -1.75
CA THR A 208 -6.82 -6.52 -2.73
C THR A 208 -5.44 -7.17 -2.74
N LEU A 209 -4.85 -7.41 -1.57
CA LEU A 209 -3.58 -8.14 -1.43
C LEU A 209 -3.66 -9.52 -2.07
N ASN A 210 -4.69 -10.30 -1.74
CA ASN A 210 -4.88 -11.64 -2.31
C ASN A 210 -4.97 -11.60 -3.83
N THR A 211 -5.65 -10.59 -4.39
CA THR A 211 -5.76 -10.39 -5.84
C THR A 211 -4.41 -10.03 -6.45
N LEU A 212 -3.68 -9.06 -5.88
CA LEU A 212 -2.36 -8.65 -6.35
C LEU A 212 -1.37 -9.81 -6.37
N GLN A 213 -1.38 -10.64 -5.32
CA GLN A 213 -0.54 -11.82 -5.21
C GLN A 213 -0.70 -12.79 -6.39
N THR A 214 -1.89 -12.91 -6.99
CA THR A 214 -2.11 -13.81 -8.15
C THR A 214 -1.31 -13.42 -9.40
N TYR A 215 -0.96 -12.13 -9.52
CA TYR A 215 -0.20 -11.58 -10.64
C TYR A 215 1.29 -11.41 -10.32
N PHE A 216 1.71 -11.69 -9.08
CA PHE A 216 3.09 -11.56 -8.68
C PHE A 216 3.96 -12.67 -9.29
N VAL A 217 5.05 -12.27 -9.92
CA VAL A 217 6.03 -13.18 -10.53
C VAL A 217 6.61 -14.18 -9.54
N GLY A 218 6.70 -13.81 -8.25
CA GLY A 218 7.16 -14.70 -7.18
C GLY A 218 6.16 -15.79 -6.77
N ARG A 219 4.93 -15.78 -7.28
CA ARG A 219 3.98 -16.92 -7.19
C ARG A 219 3.98 -17.77 -8.45
N GLN A 220 4.18 -17.17 -9.61
CA GLN A 220 4.22 -17.86 -10.89
C GLN A 220 5.63 -18.32 -11.27
N LEU A 221 6.54 -18.46 -10.27
CA LEU A 221 7.99 -18.69 -10.41
C LEU A 221 8.32 -19.53 -11.66
N LYS A 222 8.54 -18.84 -12.77
CA LYS A 222 8.86 -19.46 -14.05
C LYS A 222 10.18 -20.23 -13.94
N TRP A 223 11.03 -19.77 -13.02
CA TRP A 223 12.33 -20.34 -12.71
C TRP A 223 12.47 -20.53 -11.20
N THR A 224 13.02 -21.66 -10.78
CA THR A 224 13.33 -21.93 -9.38
C THR A 224 14.53 -21.11 -8.94
N LYS A 225 14.67 -20.86 -7.62
CA LYS A 225 15.87 -20.22 -7.06
C LYS A 225 17.15 -20.96 -7.50
N GLU A 226 17.15 -22.29 -7.47
CA GLU A 226 18.27 -23.13 -7.94
C GLU A 226 18.64 -22.90 -9.40
N GLN A 227 17.63 -22.82 -10.29
CA GLN A 227 17.87 -22.53 -11.70
C GLN A 227 18.53 -21.17 -11.89
N MET A 228 18.11 -20.17 -11.12
CA MET A 228 18.71 -18.83 -11.17
C MET A 228 20.13 -18.80 -10.63
N TYR A 229 20.38 -19.50 -9.54
CA TYR A 229 21.70 -19.54 -8.91
C TYR A 229 22.78 -20.21 -9.76
N ASN A 230 22.40 -20.97 -10.78
CA ASN A 230 23.33 -21.44 -11.81
C ASN A 230 23.91 -20.30 -12.65
N PHE A 231 23.23 -19.15 -12.73
CA PHE A 231 23.59 -18.03 -13.58
C PHE A 231 24.10 -16.81 -12.79
N ILE A 232 23.74 -16.69 -11.51
CA ILE A 232 24.17 -15.59 -10.65
C ILE A 232 24.42 -16.09 -9.23
N SER A 233 25.52 -15.67 -8.60
CA SER A 233 25.80 -15.99 -7.20
C SER A 233 25.29 -14.90 -6.26
N ASP A 234 25.09 -15.22 -4.97
CA ASP A 234 24.61 -14.24 -3.97
C ASP A 234 25.49 -12.98 -3.89
N LYS A 235 26.81 -13.11 -4.13
CA LYS A 235 27.76 -11.98 -4.11
C LYS A 235 27.61 -11.04 -5.31
N GLU A 236 26.98 -11.50 -6.38
CA GLU A 236 26.72 -10.71 -7.59
C GLU A 236 25.34 -10.04 -7.54
N VAL A 237 24.48 -10.44 -6.61
CA VAL A 237 23.18 -9.80 -6.40
C VAL A 237 23.39 -8.51 -5.63
N ILE A 238 22.99 -7.39 -6.23
CA ILE A 238 23.06 -6.07 -5.60
C ILE A 238 21.64 -5.66 -5.22
N PHE A 239 21.36 -5.63 -3.92
CA PHE A 239 20.14 -5.06 -3.39
C PHE A 239 20.14 -3.55 -3.55
N ASP A 240 18.97 -2.95 -3.64
CA ASP A 240 18.87 -1.52 -3.92
C ASP A 240 19.45 -0.66 -2.79
N GLU A 241 19.37 -1.13 -1.54
CA GLU A 241 19.98 -0.50 -0.37
C GLU A 241 21.52 -0.59 -0.38
N ASP A 242 22.08 -1.61 -1.04
CA ASP A 242 23.53 -1.86 -1.12
C ASP A 242 24.16 -1.25 -2.37
N ARG A 243 23.38 -0.53 -3.19
CA ARG A 243 23.91 0.09 -4.41
C ARG A 243 24.95 1.15 -4.04
N LYS A 244 26.08 1.10 -4.74
CA LYS A 244 27.19 2.03 -4.54
C LYS A 244 26.71 3.48 -4.71
N HIS A 245 26.94 4.29 -3.68
CA HIS A 245 26.89 5.74 -3.79
C HIS A 245 28.16 6.24 -4.48
N HIS A 246 27.98 7.01 -5.54
CA HIS A 246 29.04 7.60 -6.33
C HIS A 246 29.34 9.01 -5.82
N ASP A 247 30.56 9.46 -6.09
CA ASP A 247 30.94 10.86 -5.87
C ASP A 247 30.07 11.79 -6.75
N PRO A 248 29.87 13.05 -6.32
CA PRO A 248 29.20 14.07 -7.12
C PRO A 248 29.67 14.11 -8.58
N LEU A 249 28.72 14.13 -9.53
CA LEU A 249 29.01 14.22 -10.96
C LEU A 249 29.88 15.45 -11.27
N SER A 250 31.03 15.21 -11.91
CA SER A 250 31.86 16.31 -12.42
C SER A 250 31.27 16.90 -13.71
N GLU A 251 31.68 18.12 -14.06
CA GLU A 251 31.20 18.82 -15.26
C GLU A 251 31.34 18.00 -16.56
N GLU A 252 32.34 17.11 -16.63
CA GLU A 252 32.56 16.23 -17.78
C GLU A 252 31.37 15.29 -18.03
N TYR A 253 30.76 14.75 -16.97
CA TYR A 253 29.64 13.82 -17.07
C TYR A 253 28.31 14.54 -17.31
N CYS A 254 28.24 15.83 -16.99
CA CYS A 254 27.06 16.66 -17.19
C CYS A 254 26.95 17.20 -18.63
N GLY A 255 28.05 17.17 -19.40
CA GLY A 255 28.13 17.63 -20.79
C GLY A 255 27.48 18.99 -21.02
N GLY A 256 27.77 19.96 -20.14
CA GLY A 256 27.28 21.34 -20.20
C GLY A 256 25.87 21.56 -19.63
N HIS A 257 25.18 20.52 -19.16
CA HIS A 257 23.89 20.66 -18.48
C HIS A 257 24.07 21.02 -17.00
N GLN A 258 23.07 21.68 -16.42
CA GLN A 258 23.08 21.98 -14.99
C GLN A 258 22.87 20.70 -14.18
N CYS A 259 23.78 20.43 -13.25
CA CYS A 259 23.65 19.36 -12.27
C CYS A 259 23.18 19.93 -10.92
N VAL A 260 22.17 19.31 -10.33
CA VAL A 260 21.58 19.70 -9.05
C VAL A 260 21.87 18.61 -8.03
N PHE A 261 22.38 18.98 -6.85
CA PHE A 261 22.74 18.04 -5.79
C PHE A 261 21.75 18.15 -4.63
N PRO A 262 21.23 17.02 -4.10
CA PRO A 262 20.24 17.03 -3.01
C PRO A 262 20.72 17.74 -1.73
N HIS A 263 22.03 17.83 -1.51
CA HIS A 263 22.62 18.36 -0.27
C HIS A 263 23.28 19.75 -0.42
N SER A 264 23.12 20.44 -1.56
CA SER A 264 23.78 21.74 -1.78
C SER A 264 23.07 22.95 -1.16
N SER A 265 21.90 22.78 -0.55
CA SER A 265 21.16 23.85 0.14
C SER A 265 20.60 23.37 1.47
N SER A 266 20.60 24.25 2.47
CA SER A 266 20.02 24.05 3.82
C SER A 266 18.50 23.87 3.87
N GLU A 267 17.86 23.67 2.72
CA GLU A 267 16.43 23.41 2.55
C GLU A 267 16.33 22.07 1.81
N GLU A 268 15.54 21.13 2.35
CA GLU A 268 15.18 19.87 1.67
C GLU A 268 14.48 20.22 0.35
N ILE A 269 15.24 20.32 -0.74
CA ILE A 269 14.65 20.51 -2.06
C ILE A 269 13.87 19.23 -2.35
N ASN A 270 12.54 19.34 -2.41
CA ASN A 270 11.69 18.29 -2.94
C ASN A 270 11.94 18.18 -4.45
N LEU A 271 12.98 17.43 -4.81
CA LEU A 271 13.38 17.20 -6.19
C LEU A 271 12.30 16.33 -6.83
N ASN A 272 11.48 16.93 -7.68
CA ASN A 272 10.55 16.19 -8.54
C ASN A 272 11.34 15.49 -9.66
N ILE A 273 12.01 14.39 -9.31
CA ILE A 273 12.82 13.60 -10.23
C ILE A 273 11.89 12.81 -11.16
N GLU A 274 12.08 12.97 -12.47
CA GLU A 274 11.35 12.22 -13.47
C GLU A 274 11.62 10.71 -13.34
N CYS A 275 10.67 9.91 -13.84
CA CYS A 275 10.76 8.45 -13.82
C CYS A 275 10.87 7.84 -12.41
N GLU A 276 10.29 8.51 -11.40
CA GLU A 276 10.08 7.95 -10.06
C GLU A 276 11.38 7.44 -9.40
N GLY A 277 12.50 8.12 -9.66
CA GLY A 277 13.81 7.76 -9.09
C GLY A 277 14.54 6.61 -9.80
N PHE A 278 14.09 6.19 -10.98
CA PHE A 278 14.82 5.22 -11.81
C PHE A 278 15.78 5.90 -12.79
N CYS A 279 16.87 5.20 -13.11
CA CYS A 279 17.90 5.64 -14.04
C CYS A 279 17.35 5.75 -15.46
N ILE A 280 17.30 6.97 -15.98
CA ILE A 280 16.70 7.25 -17.29
C ILE A 280 17.43 6.55 -18.44
N TRP A 281 18.75 6.50 -18.37
CA TRP A 281 19.58 5.82 -19.35
C TRP A 281 19.26 4.32 -19.38
N SER A 282 19.06 3.69 -18.23
CA SER A 282 18.71 2.26 -18.16
C SER A 282 17.35 1.97 -18.80
N LEU A 283 16.37 2.86 -18.62
CA LEU A 283 15.05 2.74 -19.23
C LEU A 283 15.15 2.76 -20.76
N VAL A 284 15.97 3.66 -21.31
CA VAL A 284 16.15 3.78 -22.76
C VAL A 284 17.00 2.63 -23.30
N ARG A 285 18.19 2.43 -22.73
CA ARG A 285 19.20 1.47 -23.23
C ARG A 285 18.74 0.03 -23.16
N TYR A 286 18.03 -0.33 -22.08
CA TYR A 286 17.53 -1.68 -21.83
C TYR A 286 16.03 -1.82 -22.11
N GLN A 287 15.44 -0.83 -22.79
CA GLN A 287 14.04 -0.82 -23.24
C GLN A 287 13.03 -1.10 -22.12
N GLY A 288 13.21 -0.43 -20.98
CA GLY A 288 12.28 -0.44 -19.85
C GLY A 288 12.76 -1.20 -18.60
N LEU A 289 14.06 -1.49 -18.48
CA LEU A 289 14.60 -2.04 -17.23
C LEU A 289 14.60 -0.96 -16.14
N LEU A 290 13.96 -1.25 -15.01
CA LEU A 290 13.90 -0.34 -13.87
C LEU A 290 15.12 -0.55 -12.96
N VAL A 291 16.20 0.21 -13.21
CA VAL A 291 17.38 0.26 -12.31
C VAL A 291 17.28 1.53 -11.47
N PRO A 292 17.32 1.45 -10.12
CA PRO A 292 17.31 2.64 -9.27
C PRO A 292 18.46 3.58 -9.63
N ALA A 293 18.16 4.87 -9.61
CA ALA A 293 19.17 5.90 -9.76
C ALA A 293 19.88 6.14 -8.42
N ASP A 294 21.13 6.58 -8.50
CA ASP A 294 21.85 7.16 -7.39
C ASP A 294 21.63 8.68 -7.41
N ILE A 295 20.76 9.17 -6.53
CA ILE A 295 20.45 10.60 -6.46
C ILE A 295 21.57 11.41 -5.80
N HIS A 296 22.46 10.76 -5.04
CA HIS A 296 23.51 11.43 -4.26
C HIS A 296 24.60 12.01 -5.15
N MET A 297 24.87 11.37 -6.29
CA MET A 297 25.79 11.90 -7.29
C MET A 297 25.23 13.09 -8.08
N GLY A 298 23.98 13.48 -7.84
CA GLY A 298 23.32 14.61 -8.50
C GLY A 298 22.39 14.21 -9.65
N VAL A 299 21.46 15.11 -9.95
CA VAL A 299 20.47 14.96 -11.03
C VAL A 299 20.72 15.99 -12.13
N LEU A 300 20.52 15.61 -13.39
CA LEU A 300 20.69 16.52 -14.52
C LEU A 300 19.38 17.24 -14.84
N LEU A 301 19.47 18.55 -14.98
CA LEU A 301 18.38 19.41 -15.44
C LEU A 301 18.47 19.57 -16.96
N LEU A 302 17.48 19.05 -17.69
CA LEU A 302 17.47 19.10 -19.16
C LEU A 302 16.51 20.18 -19.68
N PRO A 303 16.98 21.08 -20.56
CA PRO A 303 16.12 22.02 -21.28
C PRO A 303 15.28 21.29 -22.37
N PRO A 304 14.19 21.90 -22.87
CA PRO A 304 13.66 23.22 -22.49
C PRO A 304 12.75 23.20 -21.26
N ASP A 305 12.23 22.03 -20.86
CA ASP A 305 11.20 21.91 -19.82
C ASP A 305 11.76 21.91 -18.39
N ASN A 306 13.08 22.00 -18.22
CA ASN A 306 13.79 21.93 -16.94
C ASN A 306 13.40 20.69 -16.13
N LYS A 307 13.34 19.55 -16.80
CA LYS A 307 13.05 18.25 -16.19
C LYS A 307 14.30 17.66 -15.55
N MET A 308 14.15 17.10 -14.35
CA MET A 308 15.25 16.51 -13.58
C MET A 308 15.32 15.01 -13.82
N TYR A 309 16.45 14.53 -14.32
CA TYR A 309 16.69 13.12 -14.58
C TYR A 309 17.85 12.59 -13.74
N ALA A 310 17.68 11.40 -13.19
CA ALA A 310 18.68 10.72 -12.38
C ALA A 310 19.26 9.50 -13.11
N PHE A 311 20.46 9.09 -12.71
CA PHE A 311 21.23 8.02 -13.36
C PHE A 311 21.73 7.02 -12.31
N SER A 312 22.07 5.81 -12.73
CA SER A 312 22.59 4.77 -11.81
C SER A 312 24.11 4.82 -11.66
N THR A 313 24.81 5.38 -12.64
CA THR A 313 26.28 5.56 -12.63
C THR A 313 26.67 6.83 -13.40
N PRO A 314 27.87 7.38 -13.19
CA PRO A 314 28.40 8.51 -13.96
C PRO A 314 28.48 8.21 -15.47
N GLU A 315 28.87 6.99 -15.84
CA GLU A 315 28.98 6.58 -17.24
C GLU A 315 27.62 6.61 -17.94
N ALA A 316 26.56 6.18 -17.24
CA ALA A 316 25.19 6.25 -17.76
C ALA A 316 24.76 7.71 -18.01
N ALA A 317 25.16 8.65 -17.15
CA ALA A 317 24.91 10.08 -17.37
C ALA A 317 25.69 10.59 -18.60
N LYS A 318 26.98 10.29 -18.70
CA LYS A 318 27.83 10.71 -19.83
C LYS A 318 27.34 10.17 -21.17
N GLU A 319 27.02 8.88 -21.25
CA GLU A 319 26.46 8.28 -22.46
C GLU A 319 25.10 8.89 -22.83
N PHE A 320 24.25 9.16 -21.85
CA PHE A 320 22.96 9.80 -22.10
C PHE A 320 23.14 11.19 -22.69
N VAL A 321 24.03 12.00 -22.12
CA VAL A 321 24.24 13.38 -22.57
C VAL A 321 24.78 13.44 -24.00
N MET A 322 25.61 12.48 -24.41
CA MET A 322 26.12 12.36 -25.78
C MET A 322 25.01 12.10 -26.82
N GLU A 323 23.89 11.49 -26.44
CA GLU A 323 22.76 11.18 -27.34
C GLU A 323 21.41 11.72 -26.82
N THR A 324 21.41 12.83 -26.06
CA THR A 324 20.24 13.36 -25.34
C THR A 324 18.95 13.40 -26.17
N GLU A 325 18.99 14.01 -27.36
CA GLU A 325 17.80 14.17 -28.21
C GLU A 325 17.21 12.84 -28.66
N LYS A 326 18.07 11.88 -29.00
CA LYS A 326 17.67 10.54 -29.46
C LYS A 326 17.07 9.74 -28.31
N MET A 327 17.66 9.82 -27.12
CA MET A 327 17.16 9.12 -25.93
C MET A 327 15.82 9.68 -25.43
N VAL A 328 15.66 11.01 -25.40
CA VAL A 328 14.40 11.68 -25.02
C VAL A 328 13.29 11.38 -26.02
N ASN A 329 13.57 11.38 -27.32
CA ASN A 329 12.58 11.03 -28.34
C ASN A 329 12.16 9.56 -28.27
N PHE A 330 13.09 8.65 -27.98
CA PHE A 330 12.79 7.23 -27.79
C PHE A 330 11.80 7.01 -26.63
N MET A 331 11.97 7.74 -25.52
CA MET A 331 11.03 7.69 -24.40
C MET A 331 9.63 8.15 -24.78
N LYS A 332 9.50 9.29 -25.46
CA LYS A 332 8.19 9.81 -25.91
C LYS A 332 7.45 8.76 -26.73
N ILE A 333 8.17 8.06 -27.62
CA ILE A 333 7.61 6.98 -28.45
C ILE A 333 7.20 5.77 -27.61
N GLN A 334 8.00 5.35 -26.63
CA GLN A 334 7.67 4.21 -25.76
C GLN A 334 6.46 4.49 -24.85
N VAL A 335 6.39 5.69 -24.25
CA VAL A 335 5.24 6.11 -23.42
C VAL A 335 3.95 6.18 -24.24
N LEU A 336 4.02 6.68 -25.48
CA LEU A 336 2.87 6.67 -26.39
C LEU A 336 2.43 5.24 -26.74
N ARG A 337 3.37 4.31 -26.95
CA ARG A 337 3.04 2.91 -27.25
C ARG A 337 2.41 2.19 -26.05
N SER A 338 2.89 2.40 -24.83
CA SER A 338 2.29 1.80 -23.63
C SER A 338 0.90 2.38 -23.30
N THR A 339 0.65 3.65 -23.65
CA THR A 339 -0.68 4.30 -23.51
C THR A 339 -1.71 3.79 -24.53
N VAL A 340 -1.26 3.41 -25.74
CA VAL A 340 -2.14 2.82 -26.77
C VAL A 340 -2.47 1.36 -26.46
N VAL A 341 -1.50 0.59 -25.94
CA VAL A 341 -1.71 -0.81 -25.55
C VAL A 341 -2.64 -0.92 -24.33
N SER A 342 -2.51 -0.05 -23.33
CA SER A 342 -3.42 -0.02 -22.17
C SER A 342 -4.88 0.32 -22.52
N LYS A 343 -5.13 1.10 -23.59
CA LYS A 343 -6.49 1.32 -24.10
C LYS A 343 -7.10 0.11 -24.81
N GLN A 344 -6.30 -0.80 -25.37
CA GLN A 344 -6.82 -2.00 -26.03
C GLN A 344 -7.22 -3.11 -25.05
N TYR A 345 -6.64 -3.14 -23.84
CA TYR A 345 -6.97 -4.13 -22.81
C TYR A 345 -8.08 -3.69 -21.83
N CYS A 346 -8.54 -2.44 -21.89
CA CYS A 346 -9.71 -1.96 -21.11
C CYS A 346 -11.05 -2.03 -21.88
N THR A 347 -11.07 -2.61 -23.08
CA THR A 347 -12.28 -2.75 -23.91
C THR A 347 -12.59 -4.20 -24.30
N GLN A 348 -12.31 -5.16 -23.41
CA GLN A 348 -12.92 -6.50 -23.50
C GLN A 348 -13.64 -6.86 -22.21
#